data_AF-A0A327ZH90-F1
#
_entry.id   AF-A0A327ZH90-F1
#
_cell.length_a   1.000
_cell.length_b   1.000
_cell.length_c   1.000
_cell.angle_alpha   90.00
_cell.angle_beta   90.00
_cell.angle_gamma   90.00
#
_symmetry.space_group_name_H-M   'P 1'
#
loop_
_entity.id
_entity.type
_entity.pdbx_description
1 polymer ?
#
loop_
_entity_poly.entity_id
_entity_poly.type
_entity_poly.pdbx_seq_one_letter_code
_entity_poly.pdbx_strand_id
1 'polypeptide(L)'
;MIGYDALRGGDPRAAVTELLAAVDQQGLADPADTGYALMLAAELTEKQGELPPALALVDRAIEVYRQVEDAAGGFARARRGELLSRLGREDEAMAAFTALRPKLVRDPEAASYLGEALEECGQGEIAEQWLTAALTTVLDRPDTALNQRLTGSLLQSRRRIRRDLELPADEYDDVVDRKRAQPGQGVMFWPHAEFDKVLLRWPAFADVYGHTWDAHRADLEKALTLWTESGQSGFRLYAGTADGLAEYVGRHGGDPGDTEVRAGYARQLEGHGPAAVWPPGRNDACWCDSGAKYKRCCLPRSR
;
A
#
# COMPACT_ATOMS: atom_id res chain seq x y z
N MET A 1 -12.40 10.78 21.58
CA MET A 1 -12.32 9.43 20.98
C MET A 1 -13.60 9.22 20.17
N ILE A 2 -13.71 9.83 18.99
CA ILE A 2 -14.89 9.73 18.09
C ILE A 2 -14.51 9.03 16.77
N GLY A 3 -13.24 8.71 16.56
CA GLY A 3 -12.69 8.36 15.24
C GLY A 3 -12.71 6.89 14.81
N TYR A 4 -13.41 5.97 15.48
CA TYR A 4 -13.35 4.55 15.08
C TYR A 4 -14.69 3.79 15.06
N ASP A 5 -15.64 4.13 15.93
CA ASP A 5 -16.91 3.39 16.03
C ASP A 5 -17.97 3.83 14.99
N ALA A 6 -17.92 5.05 14.46
CA ALA A 6 -18.88 5.54 13.46
C ALA A 6 -18.72 4.86 12.07
N LEU A 7 -17.57 4.26 11.78
CA LEU A 7 -17.24 3.69 10.48
C LEU A 7 -17.68 2.22 10.31
N ARG A 8 -18.17 1.57 11.37
CA ARG A 8 -18.60 0.15 11.35
C ARG A 8 -20.10 0.01 11.59
N GLY A 9 -20.89 0.25 10.54
CA GLY A 9 -22.30 -0.18 10.46
C GLY A 9 -23.36 0.90 10.70
N GLY A 10 -22.96 2.17 10.88
CA GLY A 10 -23.88 3.31 10.95
C GLY A 10 -24.30 3.84 9.58
N ASP A 11 -25.38 4.63 9.55
CA ASP A 11 -25.81 5.38 8.35
C ASP A 11 -24.70 6.38 7.94
N PRO A 12 -24.12 6.28 6.72
CA PRO A 12 -23.09 7.20 6.24
C PRO A 12 -23.49 8.67 6.31
N ARG A 13 -24.79 9.00 6.20
CA ARG A 13 -25.31 10.37 6.34
C ARG A 13 -25.22 10.90 7.76
N ALA A 14 -25.53 10.04 8.72
CA ALA A 14 -25.40 10.38 10.14
C ALA A 14 -23.93 10.63 10.49
N ALA A 15 -23.02 9.78 10.01
CA ALA A 15 -21.58 9.96 10.22
C ALA A 15 -21.05 11.28 9.62
N VAL A 16 -21.46 11.64 8.39
CA VAL A 16 -21.10 12.94 7.79
C VAL A 16 -21.63 14.09 8.65
N THR A 17 -22.87 14.02 9.09
CA THR A 17 -23.50 15.08 9.90
C THR A 17 -22.78 15.26 11.24
N GLU A 18 -22.43 14.16 11.91
CA GLU A 18 -21.69 14.18 13.17
C GLU A 18 -20.28 14.76 12.98
N LEU A 19 -19.55 14.34 11.95
CA LEU A 19 -18.22 14.86 11.62
C LEU A 19 -18.26 16.36 11.34
N LEU A 20 -19.22 16.83 10.53
CA LEU A 20 -19.34 18.25 10.21
C LEU A 20 -19.76 19.09 11.41
N ALA A 21 -20.66 18.57 12.26
CA ALA A 21 -21.02 19.23 13.50
C ALA A 21 -19.80 19.37 14.44
N ALA A 22 -18.97 18.33 14.55
CA ALA A 22 -17.73 18.37 15.33
C ALA A 22 -16.73 19.39 14.76
N VAL A 23 -16.57 19.46 13.44
CA VAL A 23 -15.74 20.47 12.77
C VAL A 23 -16.25 21.88 13.04
N ASP A 24 -17.54 22.13 12.78
CA ASP A 24 -18.14 23.47 12.84
C ASP A 24 -18.20 24.01 14.28
N GLN A 25 -18.34 23.12 15.28
CA GLN A 25 -18.33 23.48 16.70
C GLN A 25 -16.93 23.47 17.32
N GLN A 26 -15.87 23.21 16.53
CA GLN A 26 -14.50 23.02 17.03
C GLN A 26 -14.42 21.93 18.13
N GLY A 27 -15.30 20.93 18.05
CA GLY A 27 -15.45 19.84 19.02
C GLY A 27 -14.57 18.61 18.70
N LEU A 28 -13.66 18.72 17.73
CA LEU A 28 -12.67 17.67 17.46
C LEU A 28 -11.69 17.57 18.64
N ALA A 29 -11.21 16.35 18.91
CA ALA A 29 -10.27 16.11 19.99
C ALA A 29 -8.92 16.80 19.74
N ASP A 30 -8.49 16.85 18.47
CA ASP A 30 -7.36 17.65 18.01
C ASP A 30 -7.85 18.60 16.90
N PRO A 31 -7.74 19.92 17.08
CA PRO A 31 -8.06 20.89 16.02
C PRO A 31 -7.26 20.70 14.73
N ALA A 32 -6.06 20.12 14.80
CA ALA A 32 -5.26 19.80 13.61
C ALA A 32 -5.93 18.78 12.69
N ASP A 33 -6.81 17.92 13.24
CA ASP A 33 -7.54 16.91 12.47
C ASP A 33 -8.67 17.50 11.62
N THR A 34 -8.93 18.80 11.69
CA THR A 34 -10.03 19.45 10.97
C THR A 34 -9.97 19.19 9.46
N GLY A 35 -8.78 19.33 8.85
CA GLY A 35 -8.60 19.06 7.42
C GLY A 35 -8.87 17.60 7.08
N TYR A 36 -8.44 16.67 7.93
CA TYR A 36 -8.65 15.25 7.74
C TYR A 36 -10.13 14.86 7.88
N ALA A 37 -10.81 15.38 8.90
CA ALA A 37 -12.24 15.16 9.12
C ALA A 37 -13.08 15.65 7.92
N LEU A 38 -12.73 16.80 7.34
CA LEU A 38 -13.37 17.32 6.13
C LEU A 38 -13.13 16.42 4.91
N MET A 39 -11.91 15.89 4.73
CA MET A 39 -11.61 14.93 3.66
C MET A 39 -12.40 13.62 3.81
N LEU A 40 -12.52 13.10 5.04
CA LEU A 40 -13.30 11.91 5.32
C LEU A 40 -14.80 12.14 5.05
N ALA A 41 -15.34 13.28 5.49
CA ALA A 41 -16.71 13.67 5.20
C ALA A 41 -16.96 13.81 3.69
N ALA A 42 -16.01 14.36 2.95
CA ALA A 42 -16.08 14.45 1.49
C ALA A 42 -16.16 13.06 0.84
N GLU A 43 -15.29 12.12 1.23
CA GLU A 43 -15.30 10.75 0.69
C GLU A 43 -16.62 10.02 0.99
N LEU A 44 -17.15 10.15 2.21
CA LEU A 44 -18.44 9.56 2.57
C LEU A 44 -19.61 10.18 1.79
N THR A 45 -19.54 11.48 1.50
CA THR A 45 -20.56 12.21 0.72
C THR A 45 -20.50 11.81 -0.75
N GLU A 46 -19.29 11.67 -1.29
CA GLU A 46 -19.04 11.19 -2.65
C GLU A 46 -19.55 9.75 -2.86
N LYS A 47 -19.33 8.85 -1.90
CA LYS A 47 -19.85 7.46 -1.94
C LYS A 47 -21.38 7.38 -1.98
N GLN A 48 -22.07 8.45 -1.57
CA GLN A 48 -23.53 8.58 -1.68
C GLN A 48 -23.97 9.14 -3.05
N GLY A 49 -23.04 9.49 -3.93
CA GLY A 49 -23.29 10.08 -5.23
C GLY A 49 -23.38 11.61 -5.22
N GLU A 50 -23.15 12.26 -4.08
CA GLU A 50 -23.31 13.70 -3.91
C GLU A 50 -22.00 14.45 -4.22
N LEU A 51 -21.65 14.53 -5.51
CA LEU A 51 -20.36 15.10 -5.96
C LEU A 51 -20.19 16.59 -5.66
N PRO A 52 -21.17 17.50 -5.90
CA PRO A 52 -20.97 18.92 -5.61
C PRO A 52 -20.79 19.22 -4.11
N PRO A 53 -21.57 18.61 -3.17
CA PRO A 53 -21.30 18.73 -1.75
C PRO A 53 -19.92 18.18 -1.34
N ALA A 54 -19.51 17.03 -1.88
CA ALA A 54 -18.18 16.47 -1.62
C ALA A 54 -17.07 17.44 -2.07
N LEU A 55 -17.20 18.06 -3.24
CA LEU A 55 -16.25 19.06 -3.74
C LEU A 55 -16.14 20.27 -2.81
N ALA A 56 -17.27 20.78 -2.30
CA ALA A 56 -17.27 21.89 -1.35
C ALA A 56 -16.55 21.54 -0.03
N LEU A 57 -16.67 20.28 0.43
CA LEU A 57 -15.95 19.80 1.61
C LEU A 57 -14.43 19.69 1.35
N VAL A 58 -14.02 19.24 0.17
CA VAL A 58 -12.61 19.25 -0.24
C VAL A 58 -12.06 20.68 -0.32
N ASP A 59 -12.80 21.64 -0.88
CA ASP A 59 -12.39 23.05 -0.93
C ASP A 59 -12.19 23.62 0.48
N ARG A 60 -13.07 23.28 1.44
CA ARG A 60 -12.88 23.63 2.86
C ARG A 60 -11.62 22.99 3.44
N ALA A 61 -11.35 21.72 3.17
CA ALA A 61 -10.16 21.03 3.66
C ALA A 61 -8.87 21.67 3.11
N ILE A 62 -8.85 22.05 1.83
CA ILE A 62 -7.70 22.73 1.20
C ILE A 62 -7.40 24.05 1.91
N GLU A 63 -8.44 24.82 2.25
CA GLU A 63 -8.27 26.08 2.98
C GLU A 63 -7.68 25.87 4.38
N VAL A 64 -8.13 24.84 5.10
CA VAL A 64 -7.56 24.46 6.40
C VAL A 64 -6.08 24.10 6.25
N TYR A 65 -5.73 23.18 5.34
CA TYR A 65 -4.34 22.78 5.13
C TYR A 65 -3.45 23.94 4.66
N ARG A 66 -4.01 24.90 3.92
CA ARG A 66 -3.28 26.11 3.50
C ARG A 66 -2.88 26.97 4.69
N GLN A 67 -3.72 27.08 5.71
CA GLN A 67 -3.46 27.92 6.89
C GLN A 67 -2.36 27.37 7.78
N VAL A 68 -2.21 26.04 7.82
CA VAL A 68 -1.20 25.35 8.64
C VAL A 68 0.01 24.86 7.83
N GLU A 69 0.10 25.22 6.55
CA GLU A 69 1.14 24.78 5.60
C GLU A 69 1.35 23.25 5.56
N ASP A 70 0.27 22.49 5.73
CA ASP A 70 0.33 21.03 5.84
C ASP A 70 0.61 20.36 4.49
N ALA A 71 1.46 19.34 4.51
CA ALA A 71 1.79 18.50 3.37
C ALA A 71 0.55 17.80 2.78
N ALA A 72 -0.43 17.43 3.61
CA ALA A 72 -1.71 16.83 3.21
C ALA A 72 -2.53 17.71 2.25
N GLY A 73 -2.24 19.02 2.18
CA GLY A 73 -2.82 19.92 1.20
C GLY A 73 -2.48 19.58 -0.27
N GLY A 74 -1.48 18.73 -0.53
CA GLY A 74 -1.23 18.15 -1.85
C GLY A 74 -2.31 17.16 -2.26
N PHE A 75 -2.58 16.18 -1.38
CA PHE A 75 -3.62 15.16 -1.58
C PHE A 75 -5.00 15.77 -1.76
N ALA A 76 -5.41 16.71 -0.90
CA ALA A 76 -6.72 17.34 -1.00
C ALA A 76 -6.94 18.05 -2.36
N ARG A 77 -5.90 18.70 -2.91
CA ARG A 77 -5.97 19.33 -4.24
C ARG A 77 -6.05 18.32 -5.38
N ALA A 78 -5.44 17.13 -5.24
CA ALA A 78 -5.56 16.07 -6.23
C ALA A 78 -6.99 15.51 -6.25
N ARG A 79 -7.55 15.21 -5.07
CA ARG A 79 -8.96 14.81 -4.90
C ARG A 79 -9.94 15.86 -5.46
N ARG A 80 -9.64 17.15 -5.30
CA ARG A 80 -10.43 18.24 -5.94
C ARG A 80 -10.45 18.09 -7.47
N GLY A 81 -9.32 17.80 -8.09
CA GLY A 81 -9.21 17.59 -9.53
C GLY A 81 -10.04 16.40 -10.02
N GLU A 82 -9.99 15.27 -9.31
CA GLU A 82 -10.81 14.08 -9.61
C GLU A 82 -12.32 14.39 -9.57
N LEU A 83 -12.78 15.06 -8.51
CA LEU A 83 -14.18 15.44 -8.36
C LEU A 83 -14.63 16.41 -9.45
N LEU A 84 -13.76 17.36 -9.85
CA LEU A 84 -14.03 18.26 -10.96
C LEU A 84 -14.16 17.53 -12.29
N SER A 85 -13.29 16.57 -12.58
CA SER A 85 -13.38 15.75 -13.80
C SER A 85 -14.68 14.94 -13.83
N ARG A 86 -15.06 14.30 -12.72
CA ARG A 86 -16.34 13.57 -12.61
C ARG A 86 -17.58 14.47 -12.72
N LEU A 87 -17.44 15.77 -12.47
CA LEU A 87 -18.47 16.78 -12.69
C LEU A 87 -18.45 17.35 -14.13
N GLY A 88 -17.57 16.84 -15.01
CA GLY A 88 -17.40 17.31 -16.39
C GLY A 88 -16.65 18.64 -16.52
N ARG A 89 -15.94 19.08 -15.46
CA ARG A 89 -15.20 20.35 -15.40
C ARG A 89 -13.71 20.12 -15.69
N GLU A 90 -13.41 19.60 -16.87
CA GLU A 90 -12.08 19.08 -17.22
C GLU A 90 -10.97 20.14 -17.19
N ASP A 91 -11.25 21.36 -17.67
CA ASP A 91 -10.26 22.45 -17.65
C ASP A 91 -9.84 22.81 -16.22
N GLU A 92 -10.80 22.81 -15.28
CA GLU A 92 -10.53 23.10 -13.88
C GLU A 92 -9.85 21.93 -13.17
N ALA A 93 -10.18 20.69 -13.55
CA ALA A 93 -9.50 19.49 -13.07
C ALA A 93 -8.02 19.51 -13.49
N MET A 94 -7.75 19.74 -14.78
CA MET A 94 -6.39 19.81 -15.30
C MET A 94 -5.59 20.98 -14.72
N ALA A 95 -6.23 22.13 -14.48
CA ALA A 95 -5.60 23.24 -13.78
C ALA A 95 -5.20 22.87 -12.34
N ALA A 96 -6.05 22.13 -11.62
CA ALA A 96 -5.74 21.64 -10.27
C ALA A 96 -4.56 20.66 -10.27
N PHE A 97 -4.51 19.73 -11.22
CA PHE A 97 -3.39 18.79 -11.38
C PHE A 97 -2.09 19.51 -11.76
N THR A 98 -2.16 20.46 -12.69
CA THR A 98 -1.00 21.24 -13.14
C THR A 98 -0.36 22.01 -11.99
N ALA A 99 -1.18 22.58 -11.09
CA ALA A 99 -0.70 23.27 -9.91
C ALA A 99 0.10 22.38 -8.94
N LEU A 100 -0.10 21.06 -8.98
CA LEU A 100 0.62 20.08 -8.18
C LEU A 100 1.93 19.62 -8.81
N ARG A 101 2.15 19.85 -10.11
CA ARG A 101 3.35 19.39 -10.82
C ARG A 101 4.68 19.80 -10.16
N PRO A 102 4.86 21.03 -9.64
CA PRO A 102 6.11 21.40 -8.95
C PRO A 102 6.40 20.59 -7.68
N LYS A 103 5.38 19.95 -7.08
CA LYS A 103 5.56 19.11 -5.88
C LYS A 103 6.22 17.76 -6.20
N LEU A 104 6.12 17.26 -7.44
CA LEU A 104 6.74 15.99 -7.85
C LEU A 104 8.26 15.92 -7.59
N VAL A 105 8.93 17.07 -7.47
CA VAL A 105 10.37 17.16 -7.23
C VAL A 105 10.71 17.72 -5.83
N ARG A 106 9.75 17.77 -4.91
CA ARG A 106 9.89 18.36 -3.57
C ARG A 106 9.24 17.52 -2.48
N ASP A 107 8.16 16.83 -2.82
CA ASP A 107 7.29 16.08 -1.93
C ASP A 107 7.27 14.60 -2.35
N PRO A 108 7.83 13.68 -1.55
CA PRO A 108 7.85 12.25 -1.87
C PRO A 108 6.47 11.63 -2.11
N GLU A 109 5.41 12.16 -1.51
CA GLU A 109 4.06 11.62 -1.67
C GLU A 109 3.38 12.09 -2.97
N ALA A 110 3.93 13.12 -3.62
CA ALA A 110 3.32 13.75 -4.79
C ALA A 110 3.16 12.82 -5.98
N ALA A 111 4.10 11.89 -6.18
CA ALA A 111 4.00 10.92 -7.27
C ALA A 111 2.86 9.92 -7.08
N SER A 112 2.48 9.58 -5.84
CA SER A 112 1.33 8.71 -5.56
C SER A 112 0.04 9.47 -5.80
N TYR A 113 -0.24 10.52 -5.03
CA TYR A 113 -1.55 11.18 -5.11
C TYR A 113 -1.83 11.84 -6.47
N LEU A 114 -0.81 12.41 -7.16
CA LEU A 114 -1.03 13.05 -8.46
C LEU A 114 -1.10 12.02 -9.59
N GLY A 115 -0.29 10.96 -9.49
CA GLY A 115 -0.29 9.86 -10.46
C GLY A 115 -1.61 9.09 -10.45
N GLU A 116 -2.12 8.76 -9.26
CA GLU A 116 -3.42 8.12 -9.08
C GLU A 116 -4.57 9.00 -9.60
N ALA A 117 -4.60 10.27 -9.19
CA ALA A 117 -5.65 11.20 -9.62
C ALA A 117 -5.73 11.38 -11.14
N LEU A 118 -4.56 11.49 -11.82
CA LEU A 118 -4.53 11.61 -13.27
C LEU A 118 -4.99 10.32 -13.95
N GLU A 119 -4.61 9.15 -13.43
CA GLU A 119 -5.01 7.86 -13.98
C GLU A 119 -6.53 7.61 -13.83
N GLU A 120 -7.11 7.94 -12.67
CA GLU A 120 -8.56 7.83 -12.44
C GLU A 120 -9.37 8.73 -13.41
N CYS A 121 -8.79 9.86 -13.81
CA CYS A 121 -9.35 10.76 -14.82
C CYS A 121 -9.02 10.36 -16.27
N GLY A 122 -8.40 9.20 -16.50
CA GLY A 122 -8.01 8.72 -17.84
C GLY A 122 -6.84 9.49 -18.47
N GLN A 123 -6.10 10.26 -17.68
CA GLN A 123 -4.95 11.09 -18.11
C GLN A 123 -3.61 10.36 -17.89
N GLY A 124 -3.59 9.04 -18.09
CA GLY A 124 -2.40 8.20 -17.85
C GLY A 124 -1.17 8.63 -18.65
N GLU A 125 -1.33 9.03 -19.92
CA GLU A 125 -0.23 9.53 -20.74
C GLU A 125 0.40 10.81 -20.18
N ILE A 126 -0.43 11.74 -19.67
CA ILE A 126 0.04 12.96 -19.02
C ILE A 126 0.77 12.62 -17.72
N ALA A 127 0.23 11.69 -16.94
CA ALA A 127 0.86 11.22 -15.71
C ALA A 127 2.24 10.62 -15.98
N GLU A 128 2.37 9.75 -17.00
CA GLU A 128 3.65 9.18 -17.42
C GLU A 128 4.66 10.27 -17.77
N GLN A 129 4.26 11.23 -18.62
CA GLN A 129 5.15 12.31 -19.06
C GLN A 129 5.64 13.16 -17.88
N TRP A 130 4.74 13.50 -16.95
CA TRP A 130 5.07 14.34 -15.81
C TRP A 130 5.95 13.61 -14.79
N LEU A 131 5.67 12.34 -14.52
CA LEU A 131 6.49 11.50 -13.65
C LEU A 131 7.89 11.26 -14.24
N THR A 132 7.98 11.01 -15.55
CA THR A 132 9.26 10.89 -16.26
C THR A 132 10.07 12.18 -16.16
N ALA A 133 9.45 13.33 -16.45
CA ALA A 133 10.13 14.62 -16.38
C ALA A 133 10.59 14.98 -14.95
N ALA A 134 9.80 14.62 -13.94
CA ALA A 134 10.19 14.81 -12.55
C ALA A 134 11.34 13.86 -12.15
N LEU A 135 11.29 12.60 -12.59
CA LEU A 135 12.33 11.60 -12.33
C LEU A 135 13.67 12.05 -12.88
N THR A 136 13.73 12.46 -14.16
CA THR A 136 14.97 12.96 -14.77
C THR A 136 15.50 14.17 -14.02
N THR A 137 14.63 15.12 -13.66
CA THR A 137 14.99 16.30 -12.88
C THR A 137 15.59 15.95 -11.51
N VAL A 138 15.09 14.90 -10.84
CA VAL A 138 15.60 14.49 -9.52
C VAL A 138 16.90 13.69 -9.65
N LEU A 139 17.05 12.88 -10.70
CA LEU A 139 18.29 12.12 -10.96
C LEU A 139 19.49 13.02 -11.26
N ASP A 140 19.27 14.22 -11.81
CA ASP A 140 20.33 15.21 -12.05
C ASP A 140 20.77 15.96 -10.78
N ARG A 141 20.11 15.73 -9.63
CA ARG A 141 20.43 16.40 -8.36
C ARG A 141 21.42 15.58 -7.54
N PRO A 142 22.11 16.21 -6.55
CA PRO A 142 22.96 15.47 -5.62
C PRO A 142 22.22 14.35 -4.92
N ASP A 143 22.90 13.22 -4.71
CA ASP A 143 22.33 12.09 -3.99
C ASP A 143 22.13 12.45 -2.51
N THR A 144 20.88 12.70 -2.13
CA THR A 144 20.48 13.04 -0.76
C THR A 144 19.33 12.13 -0.34
N ALA A 145 19.15 11.93 0.97
CA ALA A 145 18.05 11.11 1.48
C ALA A 145 16.65 11.59 1.03
N LEU A 146 16.48 12.88 0.72
CA LEU A 146 15.26 13.39 0.12
C LEU A 146 15.13 12.97 -1.36
N ASN A 147 16.19 13.18 -2.16
CA ASN A 147 16.18 12.82 -3.57
C ASN A 147 16.04 11.31 -3.78
N GLN A 148 16.63 10.49 -2.91
CA GLN A 148 16.43 9.03 -2.92
C GLN A 148 14.96 8.65 -2.71
N ARG A 149 14.27 9.29 -1.76
CA ARG A 149 12.83 9.08 -1.52
C ARG A 149 11.98 9.54 -2.70
N LEU A 150 12.27 10.72 -3.26
CA LEU A 150 11.62 11.23 -4.46
C LEU A 150 11.79 10.27 -5.65
N THR A 151 13.02 9.83 -5.94
CA THR A 151 13.32 8.87 -7.01
C THR A 151 12.57 7.56 -6.82
N GLY A 152 12.54 7.00 -5.60
CA GLY A 152 11.83 5.75 -5.31
C GLY A 152 10.33 5.86 -5.60
N SER A 153 9.69 6.92 -5.09
CA SER A 153 8.27 7.18 -5.30
C SER A 153 7.92 7.41 -6.78
N LEU A 154 8.70 8.24 -7.49
CA LEU A 154 8.54 8.51 -8.91
C LEU A 154 8.66 7.25 -9.77
N LEU A 155 9.68 6.43 -9.51
CA LEU A 155 9.89 5.16 -10.20
C LEU A 155 8.70 4.20 -10.00
N GLN A 156 8.20 4.09 -8.76
CA GLN A 156 7.08 3.21 -8.45
C GLN A 156 5.79 3.63 -9.14
N SER A 157 5.40 4.91 -9.03
CA SER A 157 4.20 5.42 -9.68
C SER A 157 4.28 5.34 -11.20
N ARG A 158 5.45 5.68 -11.78
CA ARG A 158 5.68 5.62 -13.22
C ARG A 158 5.53 4.19 -13.77
N ARG A 159 6.16 3.20 -13.11
CA ARG A 159 6.08 1.80 -13.55
C ARG A 159 4.65 1.29 -13.60
N ARG A 160 3.84 1.65 -12.60
CA ARG A 160 2.42 1.31 -12.51
C ARG A 160 1.64 1.88 -13.70
N ILE A 161 1.75 3.19 -13.94
CA ILE A 161 1.08 3.87 -15.04
C ILE A 161 1.52 3.31 -16.40
N ARG A 162 2.83 3.08 -16.62
CA ARG A 162 3.33 2.52 -17.88
C ARG A 162 2.79 1.14 -18.17
N ARG A 163 2.64 0.30 -17.15
CA ARG A 163 2.02 -1.02 -17.27
C ARG A 163 0.56 -0.90 -17.66
N ASP A 164 -0.17 0.02 -17.03
CA ASP A 164 -1.59 0.21 -17.28
C ASP A 164 -1.85 0.83 -18.68
N LEU A 165 -0.87 1.57 -19.22
CA LEU A 165 -0.80 2.02 -20.62
C LEU A 165 -0.24 0.98 -21.61
N GLU A 166 0.11 -0.23 -21.15
CA GLU A 166 0.75 -1.29 -21.95
C GLU A 166 2.04 -0.86 -22.68
N LEU A 167 2.78 0.09 -22.12
CA LEU A 167 4.05 0.56 -22.70
C LEU A 167 5.16 -0.48 -22.45
N PRO A 168 6.10 -0.65 -23.39
CA PRO A 168 7.29 -1.49 -23.18
C PRO A 168 8.09 -1.02 -21.96
N ALA A 169 8.62 -1.97 -21.17
CA ALA A 169 9.52 -1.63 -20.07
C ALA A 169 10.78 -0.91 -20.60
N ASP A 170 11.23 0.11 -19.89
CA ASP A 170 12.48 0.82 -20.19
C ASP A 170 13.53 0.69 -19.07
N GLU A 171 14.64 1.41 -19.20
CA GLU A 171 15.76 1.34 -18.26
C GLU A 171 15.39 1.71 -16.81
N TYR A 172 14.37 2.55 -16.60
CA TYR A 172 13.90 2.93 -15.26
C TYR A 172 13.01 1.83 -14.68
N ASP A 173 12.18 1.22 -15.52
CA ASP A 173 11.37 0.06 -15.14
C ASP A 173 12.27 -1.11 -14.73
N ASP A 174 13.38 -1.32 -15.47
CA ASP A 174 14.45 -2.27 -15.13
C ASP A 174 15.08 -2.01 -13.77
N VAL A 175 15.28 -0.74 -13.35
CA VAL A 175 15.83 -0.43 -12.02
C VAL A 175 14.87 -0.85 -10.91
N VAL A 176 13.56 -0.62 -11.10
CA VAL A 176 12.52 -1.06 -10.15
C VAL A 176 12.45 -2.58 -10.11
N ASP A 177 12.43 -3.20 -11.29
CA ASP A 177 12.31 -4.64 -11.42
C ASP A 177 13.58 -5.35 -10.92
N ARG A 178 14.79 -4.77 -11.13
CA ARG A 178 16.05 -5.23 -10.53
C ARG A 178 16.12 -4.98 -9.03
N LYS A 179 15.62 -3.87 -8.48
CA LYS A 179 15.50 -3.71 -7.01
C LYS A 179 14.51 -4.72 -6.41
N ARG A 180 13.45 -5.08 -7.12
CA ARG A 180 12.51 -6.16 -6.76
C ARG A 180 13.05 -7.58 -7.02
N ALA A 181 14.05 -7.70 -7.89
CA ALA A 181 14.70 -8.95 -8.27
C ALA A 181 16.08 -9.15 -7.63
N GLN A 182 16.63 -8.16 -6.93
CA GLN A 182 17.50 -8.41 -5.79
C GLN A 182 16.77 -9.42 -4.92
N PRO A 183 17.46 -10.45 -4.37
CA PRO A 183 16.80 -11.48 -3.59
C PRO A 183 15.89 -10.77 -2.59
N GLY A 184 14.59 -10.95 -2.80
CA GLY A 184 13.58 -10.28 -2.01
C GLY A 184 13.79 -10.66 -0.55
N GLN A 185 13.11 -9.97 0.35
CA GLN A 185 12.98 -10.53 1.69
C GLN A 185 12.15 -11.82 1.56
N GLY A 186 12.85 -12.94 1.44
CA GLY A 186 12.27 -14.26 1.32
C GLY A 186 11.68 -14.66 2.66
N VAL A 187 10.38 -14.88 2.66
CA VAL A 187 9.66 -15.26 3.86
C VAL A 187 9.13 -16.66 3.65
N MET A 188 9.64 -17.61 4.42
CA MET A 188 9.12 -18.97 4.41
C MET A 188 7.78 -19.01 5.16
N PHE A 189 6.81 -19.74 4.62
CA PHE A 189 5.57 -20.10 5.32
C PHE A 189 5.30 -21.60 5.19
N TRP A 190 4.49 -22.13 6.11
CA TRP A 190 3.99 -23.51 6.08
C TRP A 190 2.58 -23.55 5.49
N PRO A 191 2.37 -24.18 4.31
CA PRO A 191 1.03 -24.45 3.78
C PRO A 191 0.23 -25.35 4.73
N HIS A 192 -1.10 -25.31 4.65
CA HIS A 192 -1.96 -26.08 5.55
C HIS A 192 -1.61 -27.57 5.57
N ALA A 193 -1.35 -28.16 4.40
CA ALA A 193 -1.03 -29.58 4.29
C ALA A 193 0.32 -29.97 4.95
N GLU A 194 1.23 -29.00 5.11
CA GLU A 194 2.56 -29.21 5.68
C GLU A 194 2.64 -28.78 7.15
N PHE A 195 1.81 -27.81 7.57
CA PHE A 195 1.80 -27.29 8.93
C PHE A 195 1.57 -28.39 9.98
N ASP A 196 0.57 -29.25 9.76
CA ASP A 196 0.27 -30.36 10.67
C ASP A 196 1.42 -31.38 10.74
N LYS A 197 2.09 -31.62 9.60
CA LYS A 197 3.25 -32.53 9.53
C LYS A 197 4.44 -31.95 10.29
N VAL A 198 4.68 -30.65 10.15
CA VAL A 198 5.75 -29.95 10.85
C VAL A 198 5.53 -29.99 12.36
N LEU A 199 4.32 -29.70 12.84
CA LEU A 199 4.01 -29.77 14.27
C LEU A 199 4.03 -31.20 14.82
N LEU A 200 3.61 -32.20 14.03
CA LEU A 200 3.71 -33.59 14.42
C LEU A 200 5.17 -34.04 14.58
N ARG A 201 6.04 -33.61 13.66
CA ARG A 201 7.46 -33.99 13.62
C ARG A 201 8.31 -33.20 14.62
N TRP A 202 8.00 -31.92 14.81
CA TRP A 202 8.70 -31.02 15.72
C TRP A 202 7.70 -30.21 16.56
N PRO A 203 7.14 -30.78 17.63
CA PRO A 203 6.10 -30.12 18.44
C PRO A 203 6.49 -28.76 19.00
N ALA A 204 7.78 -28.52 19.27
CA ALA A 204 8.30 -27.23 19.74
C ALA A 204 8.06 -26.08 18.75
N PHE A 205 7.76 -26.36 17.48
CA PHE A 205 7.45 -25.33 16.49
C PHE A 205 6.13 -24.61 16.77
N ALA A 206 5.27 -25.19 17.60
CA ALA A 206 4.03 -24.53 18.02
C ALA A 206 4.29 -23.20 18.76
N ASP A 207 5.41 -23.10 19.49
CA ASP A 207 5.79 -21.87 20.19
C ASP A 207 6.27 -20.76 19.24
N VAL A 208 6.69 -21.13 18.02
CA VAL A 208 7.25 -20.21 17.01
C VAL A 208 6.20 -19.81 15.98
N TYR A 209 5.41 -20.78 15.51
CA TYR A 209 4.46 -20.60 14.40
C TYR A 209 3.00 -20.60 14.86
N GLY A 210 2.75 -20.76 16.16
CA GLY A 210 1.42 -20.88 16.73
C GLY A 210 0.91 -22.32 16.76
N HIS A 211 -0.13 -22.54 17.56
CA HIS A 211 -0.71 -23.88 17.78
C HIS A 211 -1.72 -24.33 16.71
N THR A 212 -2.14 -23.41 15.83
CA THR A 212 -3.11 -23.71 14.76
C THR A 212 -2.67 -23.05 13.47
N TRP A 213 -3.02 -23.66 12.33
CA TRP A 213 -2.70 -23.09 11.03
C TRP A 213 -3.33 -21.71 10.82
N ASP A 214 -4.54 -21.49 11.37
CA ASP A 214 -5.21 -20.20 11.33
C ASP A 214 -4.46 -19.10 12.11
N ALA A 215 -3.86 -19.44 13.26
CA ALA A 215 -3.01 -18.52 14.01
C ALA A 215 -1.72 -18.21 13.24
N HIS A 216 -1.05 -19.25 12.72
CA HIS A 216 0.16 -19.12 11.90
C HIS A 216 -0.03 -18.12 10.75
N ARG A 217 -1.10 -18.31 9.96
CA ARG A 217 -1.34 -17.43 8.81
C ARG A 217 -1.73 -16.01 9.22
N ALA A 218 -2.46 -15.83 10.32
CA ALA A 218 -2.86 -14.52 10.81
C ALA A 218 -1.67 -13.71 11.37
N ASP A 219 -0.77 -14.37 12.10
CA ASP A 219 0.41 -13.73 12.65
C ASP A 219 1.41 -13.35 11.55
N LEU A 220 1.58 -14.22 10.55
CA LEU A 220 2.42 -13.94 9.39
C LEU A 220 1.88 -12.78 8.54
N GLU A 221 0.57 -12.77 8.26
CA GLU A 221 -0.13 -11.66 7.59
C GLU A 221 0.16 -10.34 8.31
N LYS A 222 -0.05 -10.32 9.63
CA LYS A 222 0.14 -9.13 10.47
C LYS A 222 1.57 -8.64 10.43
N ALA A 223 2.56 -9.54 10.51
CA ALA A 223 3.97 -9.18 10.45
C ALA A 223 4.34 -8.58 9.09
N LEU A 224 3.91 -9.21 7.99
CA LEU A 224 4.17 -8.72 6.63
C LEU A 224 3.49 -7.37 6.35
N THR A 225 2.27 -7.17 6.83
CA THR A 225 1.59 -5.87 6.77
C THR A 225 2.39 -4.80 7.51
N LEU A 226 2.79 -5.07 8.75
CA LEU A 226 3.57 -4.12 9.56
C LEU A 226 4.91 -3.75 8.88
N TRP A 227 5.62 -4.73 8.31
CA TRP A 227 6.86 -4.44 7.59
C TRP A 227 6.61 -3.61 6.33
N THR A 228 5.53 -3.89 5.60
CA THR A 228 5.13 -3.11 4.42
C THR A 228 4.81 -1.65 4.81
N GLU A 229 4.06 -1.46 5.89
CA GLU A 229 3.73 -0.13 6.44
C GLU A 229 4.98 0.63 6.92
N SER A 230 6.02 -0.09 7.36
CA SER A 230 7.32 0.51 7.72
C SER A 230 8.19 0.92 6.52
N GLY A 231 7.70 0.75 5.29
CA GLY A 231 8.40 1.12 4.05
C GLY A 231 9.24 -0.01 3.44
N GLN A 232 9.21 -1.22 4.00
CA GLN A 232 9.86 -2.37 3.40
C GLN A 232 8.99 -2.93 2.25
N SER A 233 9.62 -3.40 1.18
CA SER A 233 8.90 -3.93 0.03
C SER A 233 9.69 -5.03 -0.67
N GLY A 234 9.06 -5.71 -1.63
CA GLY A 234 9.71 -6.80 -2.37
C GLY A 234 9.70 -8.16 -1.66
N PHE A 235 8.79 -8.34 -0.70
CA PHE A 235 8.59 -9.62 -0.02
C PHE A 235 8.10 -10.71 -0.99
N ARG A 236 8.69 -11.90 -0.86
CA ARG A 236 8.27 -13.09 -1.59
C ARG A 236 8.06 -14.23 -0.60
N LEU A 237 6.89 -14.85 -0.66
CA LEU A 237 6.55 -15.96 0.22
C LEU A 237 6.86 -17.30 -0.45
N TYR A 238 7.62 -18.13 0.25
CA TYR A 238 8.03 -19.45 -0.21
C TYR A 238 7.41 -20.53 0.67
N ALA A 239 6.75 -21.50 0.03
CA ALA A 239 6.15 -22.63 0.73
C ALA A 239 7.24 -23.62 1.18
N GLY A 240 7.36 -23.82 2.49
CA GLY A 240 8.20 -24.86 3.07
C GLY A 240 7.48 -26.21 3.15
N THR A 241 8.23 -27.31 3.16
CA THR A 241 7.73 -28.66 3.42
C THR A 241 8.46 -29.30 4.59
N ALA A 242 7.77 -30.15 5.37
CA ALA A 242 8.38 -30.82 6.52
C ALA A 242 9.57 -31.70 6.08
N ASP A 243 9.42 -32.37 4.95
CA ASP A 243 10.47 -33.21 4.38
C ASP A 243 11.62 -32.38 3.80
N GLY A 244 11.34 -31.22 3.21
CA GLY A 244 12.38 -30.31 2.71
C GLY A 244 13.25 -29.76 3.84
N LEU A 245 12.65 -29.39 4.98
CA LEU A 245 13.42 -28.98 6.16
C LEU A 245 14.22 -30.15 6.74
N ALA A 246 13.64 -31.35 6.81
CA ALA A 246 14.35 -32.52 7.29
C ALA A 246 15.54 -32.90 6.39
N GLU A 247 15.38 -32.79 5.08
CA GLU A 247 16.45 -33.00 4.11
C GLU A 247 17.55 -31.94 4.26
N TYR A 248 17.16 -30.66 4.43
CA TYR A 248 18.11 -29.58 4.70
C TYR A 248 18.95 -29.87 5.96
N VAL A 249 18.29 -30.20 7.07
CA VAL A 249 18.96 -30.59 8.32
C VAL A 249 19.84 -31.83 8.11
N GLY A 250 19.39 -32.83 7.34
CA GLY A 250 20.17 -34.02 7.04
C GLY A 250 21.47 -33.72 6.27
N ARG A 251 21.46 -32.71 5.39
CA ARG A 251 22.64 -32.31 4.60
C ARG A 251 23.58 -31.36 5.34
N HIS A 252 23.02 -30.44 6.13
CA HIS A 252 23.77 -29.33 6.73
C HIS A 252 24.03 -29.50 8.24
N GLY A 253 23.33 -30.43 8.89
CA GLY A 253 23.33 -30.58 10.35
C GLY A 253 22.58 -29.45 11.07
N GLY A 254 22.48 -29.56 12.39
CA GLY A 254 21.83 -28.57 13.26
C GLY A 254 20.45 -28.99 13.79
N ASP A 255 19.91 -28.20 14.71
CA ASP A 255 18.55 -28.41 15.22
C ASP A 255 17.55 -27.62 14.34
N PRO A 256 16.49 -28.25 13.80
CA PRO A 256 15.41 -27.51 13.12
C PRO A 256 14.75 -26.45 14.02
N GLY A 257 14.85 -26.58 15.35
CA GLY A 257 14.45 -25.58 16.33
C GLY A 257 15.26 -24.29 16.28
N ASP A 258 16.47 -24.31 15.72
CA ASP A 258 17.36 -23.16 15.66
C ASP A 258 16.96 -22.17 14.56
N THR A 259 16.92 -20.89 14.92
CA THR A 259 16.57 -19.82 13.99
C THR A 259 17.50 -19.76 12.78
N GLU A 260 18.81 -20.00 12.96
CA GLU A 260 19.79 -20.01 11.87
C GLU A 260 19.57 -21.17 10.88
N VAL A 261 19.20 -22.36 11.38
CA VAL A 261 18.89 -23.51 10.53
C VAL A 261 17.64 -23.24 9.69
N ARG A 262 16.58 -22.68 10.31
CA ARG A 262 15.35 -22.30 9.59
C ARG A 262 15.58 -21.17 8.58
N ALA A 263 16.40 -20.17 8.92
CA ALA A 263 16.78 -19.11 7.98
C ALA A 263 17.63 -19.66 6.82
N GLY A 264 18.50 -20.64 7.09
CA GLY A 264 19.23 -21.38 6.07
C GLY A 264 18.31 -22.13 5.10
N TYR A 265 17.32 -22.85 5.61
CA TYR A 265 16.32 -23.54 4.79
C TYR A 265 15.47 -22.56 3.97
N ALA A 266 15.03 -21.44 4.57
CA ALA A 266 14.29 -20.39 3.86
C ALA A 266 15.09 -19.83 2.67
N ARG A 267 16.39 -19.56 2.85
CA ARG A 267 17.28 -19.13 1.75
C ARG A 267 17.42 -20.20 0.66
N GLN A 268 17.38 -21.48 0.99
CA GLN A 268 17.40 -22.54 -0.02
C GLN A 268 16.14 -22.52 -0.89
N LEU A 269 14.98 -22.25 -0.29
CA LEU A 269 13.70 -22.17 -1.00
C LEU A 269 13.68 -21.01 -2.02
N GLU A 270 14.32 -19.89 -1.71
CA GLU A 270 14.44 -18.75 -2.63
C GLU A 270 15.04 -19.14 -3.99
N GLY A 271 15.95 -20.12 -4.01
CA GLY A 271 16.61 -20.59 -5.23
C GLY A 271 15.85 -21.67 -6.01
N HIS A 272 14.78 -22.26 -5.47
CA HIS A 272 14.27 -23.56 -5.95
C HIS A 272 12.73 -23.66 -6.10
N GLY A 273 11.96 -22.58 -6.00
CA GLY A 273 10.50 -22.68 -6.10
C GLY A 273 9.74 -21.42 -6.53
N PRO A 274 8.48 -21.58 -6.96
CA PRO A 274 7.59 -20.45 -7.19
C PRO A 274 7.28 -19.75 -5.86
N ALA A 275 7.22 -18.42 -5.91
CA ALA A 275 6.95 -17.59 -4.74
C ALA A 275 5.69 -16.76 -4.94
N ALA A 276 4.88 -16.62 -3.89
CA ALA A 276 3.78 -15.68 -3.90
C ALA A 276 4.33 -14.26 -3.65
N VAL A 277 3.87 -13.30 -4.47
CA VAL A 277 4.25 -11.89 -4.32
C VAL A 277 3.46 -11.28 -3.15
N TRP A 278 4.13 -10.46 -2.34
CA TRP A 278 3.48 -9.71 -1.27
C TRP A 278 3.61 -8.18 -1.45
N PRO A 279 2.52 -7.41 -1.22
CA PRO A 279 1.16 -7.89 -0.94
C PRO A 279 0.49 -8.43 -2.21
N PRO A 280 -0.32 -9.51 -2.11
CA PRO A 280 -1.13 -9.95 -3.25
C PRO A 280 -2.19 -8.91 -3.61
N GLY A 281 -2.58 -8.84 -4.88
CA GLY A 281 -3.75 -8.07 -5.28
C GLY A 281 -5.02 -8.63 -4.62
N ARG A 282 -5.99 -7.76 -4.30
CA ARG A 282 -7.21 -8.15 -3.56
C ARG A 282 -8.00 -9.28 -4.23
N ASN A 283 -7.95 -9.38 -5.55
CA ASN A 283 -8.64 -10.40 -6.34
C ASN A 283 -7.76 -11.59 -6.75
N ASP A 284 -6.46 -11.54 -6.46
CA ASP A 284 -5.50 -12.58 -6.81
C ASP A 284 -5.66 -13.79 -5.88
N ALA A 285 -5.03 -14.90 -6.25
CA ALA A 285 -4.94 -16.07 -5.40
C ALA A 285 -4.26 -15.70 -4.07
N CYS A 286 -4.81 -16.20 -2.96
CA CYS A 286 -4.25 -15.96 -1.64
C CYS A 286 -2.89 -16.64 -1.50
N TRP A 287 -1.95 -15.96 -0.85
CA TRP A 287 -0.59 -16.47 -0.63
C TRP A 287 -0.53 -17.78 0.21
N CYS A 288 -1.56 -18.06 1.01
CA CYS A 288 -1.59 -19.22 1.92
C CYS A 288 -1.89 -20.57 1.24
N ASP A 289 -1.90 -20.61 -0.10
CA ASP A 289 -2.18 -21.80 -0.92
C ASP A 289 -3.63 -22.34 -0.83
N SER A 290 -4.56 -21.54 -0.29
CA SER A 290 -5.99 -21.94 -0.22
C SER A 290 -6.71 -21.95 -1.57
N GLY A 291 -6.11 -21.40 -2.64
CA GLY A 291 -6.74 -21.18 -3.94
C GLY A 291 -7.87 -20.14 -3.94
N ALA A 292 -8.29 -19.63 -2.78
CA ALA A 292 -9.30 -18.59 -2.66
C ALA A 292 -8.74 -17.21 -3.01
N LYS A 293 -9.63 -16.26 -3.36
CA LYS A 293 -9.22 -14.86 -3.55
C LYS A 293 -8.71 -14.27 -2.24
N TYR A 294 -7.60 -13.54 -2.28
CA TYR A 294 -6.96 -12.94 -1.11
C TYR A 294 -7.93 -12.18 -0.20
N LYS A 295 -8.81 -11.34 -0.77
CA LYS A 295 -9.84 -10.59 -0.03
C LYS A 295 -10.86 -11.43 0.75
N ARG A 296 -11.00 -12.73 0.43
CA ARG A 296 -11.92 -13.66 1.08
C ARG A 296 -11.20 -14.65 2.00
N CYS A 297 -9.87 -14.58 2.08
CA CYS A 297 -9.05 -15.55 2.79
C CYS A 297 -8.19 -14.88 3.87
N CYS A 298 -6.94 -14.50 3.56
CA CYS A 298 -6.02 -13.97 4.57
C CYS A 298 -6.14 -12.47 4.79
N LEU A 299 -6.61 -11.70 3.81
CA LEU A 299 -6.73 -10.24 3.96
C LEU A 299 -7.58 -9.92 5.21
N PRO A 300 -7.04 -9.18 6.20
CA PRO A 300 -7.75 -8.86 7.41
C PRO A 300 -9.05 -8.16 7.06
N ARG A 301 -10.18 -8.78 7.40
CA ARG A 301 -11.47 -8.12 7.28
C ARG A 301 -11.51 -7.13 8.43
N SER A 302 -11.67 -5.84 8.11
CA SER A 302 -12.05 -4.83 9.09
C SER A 302 -13.28 -5.37 9.85
N ARG A 303 -13.04 -5.78 11.09
CA ARG A 303 -14.01 -6.37 12.03
C ARG A 303 -14.38 -5.43 13.19
#